data_AF-A0A2M9R3T6-F1
#
_entry.id   AF-A0A2M9R3T6-F1
#
_cell.length_a   1.000
_cell.length_b   1.000
_cell.length_c   1.000
_cell.angle_alpha   90.00
_cell.angle_beta   90.00
_cell.angle_gamma   90.00
#
_symmetry.space_group_name_H-M   'P 1'
#
loop_
_entity.id
_entity.type
_entity.pdbx_description
1 polymer ?
#
loop_
_entity_poly.entity_id
_entity_poly.type
_entity_poly.pdbx_seq_one_letter_code
_entity_poly.pdbx_strand_id
1 'polypeptide(L)' 'MEFTENFRKSDNFRIDGQMLYIIDENGRELEIFIGEEVRNARWTDEGRLLVTLENGAVRSYEDEVNYIKI' A
#
# COMPACT_ATOMS: atom_id res chain seq x y z
N MET A 1 3.86 -4.81 -8.90
CA MET A 1 3.25 -5.21 -7.61
C MET A 1 1.79 -5.47 -7.91
N GLU A 2 1.19 -6.54 -7.41
CA GLU A 2 -0.21 -6.88 -7.72
C GLU A 2 -1.05 -6.78 -6.45
N PHE A 3 -1.92 -5.78 -6.37
CA PHE A 3 -2.87 -5.67 -5.27
C PHE A 3 -4.03 -6.63 -5.50
N THR A 4 -3.88 -7.88 -5.04
CA THR A 4 -4.99 -8.84 -5.09
C THR A 4 -6.23 -8.28 -4.39
N GLU A 5 -7.41 -8.71 -4.81
CA GLU A 5 -8.70 -8.25 -4.24
C GLU A 5 -8.75 -8.42 -2.71
N ASN A 6 -8.07 -9.41 -2.17
CA ASN A 6 -7.98 -9.67 -0.73
C ASN A 6 -7.24 -8.55 0.01
N PHE A 7 -6.17 -7.98 -0.57
CA PHE A 7 -5.44 -6.87 0.05
C PHE A 7 -6.23 -5.57 -0.02
N ARG A 8 -6.94 -5.33 -1.13
CA ARG A 8 -7.78 -4.12 -1.30
C ARG A 8 -8.96 -4.03 -0.34
N LYS A 9 -9.38 -5.17 0.22
CA LYS A 9 -10.43 -5.26 1.25
C LYS A 9 -9.89 -5.23 2.67
N SER A 10 -8.57 -5.23 2.85
CA SER A 10 -7.96 -5.24 4.17
C SER A 10 -7.59 -3.84 4.63
N ASP A 11 -8.14 -3.44 5.77
CA ASP A 11 -7.74 -2.25 6.51
C ASP A 11 -6.69 -2.56 7.59
N ASN A 12 -6.10 -3.76 7.56
CA ASN A 12 -5.06 -4.17 8.49
C ASN A 12 -3.69 -3.73 7.98
N PHE A 13 -3.30 -2.51 8.38
CA PHE A 13 -2.02 -1.92 8.07
C PHE A 13 -1.06 -2.01 9.25
N ARG A 14 0.17 -2.45 8.98
CA ARG A 14 1.30 -2.34 9.91
C ARG A 14 2.34 -1.43 9.29
N ILE A 15 2.81 -0.46 10.07
CA ILE A 15 3.78 0.54 9.63
C ILE A 15 5.07 0.35 10.45
N ASP A 16 6.20 0.28 9.76
CA ASP A 16 7.52 0.17 10.36
C ASP A 16 8.49 1.12 9.64
N GLY A 17 8.54 2.36 10.12
CA GLY A 17 9.26 3.46 9.50
C GLY A 17 8.85 3.70 8.04
N GLN A 18 9.72 3.32 7.11
CA GLN A 18 9.50 3.49 5.65
C GLN A 18 8.79 2.30 5.00
N MET A 19 8.49 1.27 5.78
CA MET A 19 7.82 0.05 5.32
C MET A 19 6.34 0.10 5.68
N LEU A 20 5.50 -0.24 4.70
CA LEU A 20 4.08 -0.47 4.89
C LEU A 20 3.76 -1.93 4.59
N TYR A 21 3.09 -2.60 5.53
CA TYR A 21 2.60 -3.96 5.39
C TYR A 21 1.07 -3.94 5.35
N ILE A 22 0.50 -4.66 4.38
CA ILE A 22 -0.94 -4.90 4.28
C ILE A 22 -1.18 -6.38 4.53
N ILE A 23 -1.98 -6.70 5.54
CA ILE A 23 -2.19 -8.09 5.97
C ILE A 23 -3.57 -8.54 5.50
N ASP A 24 -3.67 -9.53 4.63
CA ASP A 24 -4.97 -10.03 4.15
C ASP A 24 -5.73 -10.82 5.23
N GLU A 25 -6.98 -11.19 4.92
CA GLU A 25 -7.83 -12.00 5.81
C GLU A 25 -7.26 -13.39 6.15
N ASN A 26 -6.32 -13.88 5.33
CA ASN A 26 -5.65 -15.16 5.52
C ASN A 26 -4.31 -15.01 6.28
N GLY A 27 -3.97 -13.80 6.73
CA GLY A 27 -2.71 -13.50 7.40
C GLY A 27 -1.49 -13.41 6.48
N ARG A 28 -1.69 -13.28 5.17
CA ARG A 28 -0.60 -13.03 4.22
C ARG A 28 -0.22 -11.57 4.26
N GLU A 29 1.08 -11.27 4.20
CA GLU A 29 1.59 -9.91 4.22
C GLU A 29 2.02 -9.47 2.81
N LEU A 30 1.59 -8.28 2.39
CA LEU A 30 2.14 -7.55 1.27
C LEU A 30 3.04 -6.43 1.82
N GLU A 31 4.32 -6.47 1.46
CA GLU A 31 5.32 -5.50 1.88
C GLU A 31 5.55 -4.43 0.81
N ILE A 32 5.54 -3.16 1.21
CA ILE A 32 5.71 -1.99 0.33
C ILE A 32 6.76 -1.07 0.94
N PHE A 33 7.86 -0.87 0.21
CA PHE A 33 8.86 0.15 0.55
C PHE A 33 8.43 1.50 0.00
N ILE A 34 8.19 2.46 0.89
CA ILE A 34 7.73 3.80 0.55
C ILE A 34 8.93 4.75 0.34
N GLY A 35 10.06 4.49 0.99
CA GLY A 35 11.28 5.32 0.89
C GLY A 35 11.23 6.62 1.70
N GLU A 36 10.16 6.84 2.46
CA GLU A 36 10.01 7.92 3.45
C GLU A 36 9.16 7.41 4.63
N GLU A 37 9.34 8.02 5.80
CA GLU A 37 8.62 7.64 7.03
C GLU A 37 7.11 7.74 6.84
N VAL A 38 6.44 6.60 7.01
CA VAL A 38 5.00 6.47 6.83
C VAL A 38 4.30 6.86 8.13
N ARG A 39 3.29 7.72 8.01
CA ARG A 39 2.43 8.12 9.13
C ARG A 39 1.12 7.34 9.16
N ASN A 40 0.51 7.15 8.00
CA ASN A 40 -0.77 6.47 7.87
C ASN A 40 -0.97 5.91 6.46
N ALA A 41 -1.81 4.90 6.31
CA ALA A 41 -2.24 4.36 5.03
C ALA A 41 -3.74 4.06 5.04
N ARG A 42 -4.39 4.18 3.88
CA ARG A 42 -5.80 3.78 3.71
C ARG A 42 -6.12 3.47 2.26
N TRP A 43 -7.12 2.62 2.05
CA TRP A 43 -7.74 2.46 0.74
C TRP A 43 -8.69 3.61 0.42
N THR A 44 -8.78 3.96 -0.86
CA THR A 44 -9.88 4.75 -1.40
C THR A 44 -11.04 3.84 -1.82
N ASP A 45 -12.22 4.41 -1.97
CA ASP A 45 -13.39 3.69 -2.52
C ASP A 45 -13.15 3.17 -3.95
N GLU A 46 -12.19 3.75 -4.66
CA GLU A 46 -11.76 3.31 -6.01
C GLU A 46 -10.68 2.21 -5.97
N GLY A 47 -10.27 1.76 -4.78
CA GLY A 47 -9.27 0.71 -4.62
C GLY A 47 -7.82 1.18 -4.83
N ARG A 48 -7.55 2.48 -4.66
CA ARG A 48 -6.19 3.04 -4.65
C ARG A 48 -5.67 3.06 -3.21
N LEU A 49 -4.38 2.81 -3.02
CA LEU A 49 -3.75 2.93 -1.71
C LEU A 49 -3.21 4.34 -1.54
N LEU A 50 -3.74 5.09 -0.57
CA LEU A 50 -3.18 6.37 -0.16
C LEU A 50 -2.26 6.17 1.04
N VAL A 51 -1.05 6.74 0.95
CA VAL A 51 -0.05 6.73 2.02
C VAL A 51 0.29 8.16 2.39
N THR A 52 0.05 8.53 3.64
CA THR A 52 0.44 9.82 4.21
C THR A 52 1.78 9.65 4.91
N LEU A 53 2.72 10.54 4.60
CA LEU A 53 4.07 10.56 5.18
C LEU A 53 4.12 11.48 6.40
N GLU A 54 5.14 11.30 7.25
CA GLU A 54 5.36 12.16 8.43
C GLU A 54 5.60 13.64 8.06
N ASN A 55 6.18 13.91 6.88
CA ASN A 55 6.34 15.27 6.36
C ASN A 55 5.04 15.92 5.84
N GLY A 56 3.91 15.20 5.90
CA GLY A 56 2.60 15.65 5.46
C GLY A 56 2.31 15.46 3.97
N ALA A 57 3.27 14.96 3.18
CA ALA A 57 3.02 14.58 1.79
C ALA A 57 2.13 13.34 1.71
N VAL A 58 1.38 13.21 0.61
CA VAL A 58 0.50 12.07 0.35
C VAL A 58 0.89 11.45 -0.99
N ARG A 59 1.04 10.13 -1.01
CA ARG A 59 1.30 9.33 -2.20
C ARG A 59 0.12 8.44 -2.49
N SER A 60 -0.18 8.24 -3.78
CA SER A 60 -1.21 7.32 -4.26
C SER A 60 -0.53 6.20 -5.03
N TYR A 61 -0.87 4.96 -4.69
CA TYR A 61 -0.42 3.77 -5.37
C TYR A 61 -1.62 3.10 -6.04
N GLU A 62 -1.44 2.81 -7.31
CA GLU A 62 -2.37 2.02 -8.14
C GLU A 62 -1.64 0.78 -8.63
N ASP A 63 -2.40 -0.26 -8.98
CA ASP A 63 -1.83 -1.42 -9.67
C ASP A 63 -1.18 -0.94 -10.97
N GLU A 64 0.13 -1.14 -11.12
CA GLU A 64 0.78 -0.90 -12.42
C GLU A 64 0.32 -1.98 -13.41
N VAL A 65 -0.53 -1.55 -14.34
CA VAL A 65 -0.78 -2.19 -15.63
C VAL A 65 0.56 -2.53 -16.30
N ASN A 66 0.77 -3.81 -16.62
CA ASN A 66 1.81 -4.41 -17.47
C ASN A 66 2.87 -3.44 -18.06
N TYR A 67 4.11 -3.51 -17.55
CA TYR A 67 5.25 -3.07 -18.35
C TYR A 67 5.65 -4.17 -19.35
N ILE A 68 5.39 -3.91 -20.63
CA ILE A 68 6.04 -4.57 -21.75
C ILE A 68 7.54 -4.38 -21.57
N LYS A 69 8.26 -5.49 -21.47
CA LYS A 69 9.72 -5.54 -21.49
C LYS A 69 10.19 -5.03 -22.85
N ILE A 70 10.83 -3.86 -22.90
CA ILE A 70 11.64 -3.42 -24.06
C ILE A 70 13.07 -3.88 -23.81
#